data_AF-A0A6A5HBD7-F1
#
_entry.id   AF-A0A6A5HBD7-F1
#
_cell.length_a   1.000
_cell.length_b   1.000
_cell.length_c   1.000
_cell.angle_alpha   90.00
_cell.angle_beta   90.00
_cell.angle_gamma   90.00
#
_symmetry.space_group_name_H-M   'P 1'
#
loop_
_entity.id
_entity.type
_entity.pdbx_description
1 polymer ?
#
loop_
_entity_poly.entity_id
_entity_poly.type
_entity_poly.pdbx_seq_one_letter_code
_entity_poly.pdbx_strand_id
1 'polypeptide(L)'
;MMNSRPLSYYSSKSVLKHMDPNKRFLLASRCPSIRTADRATPLNIDIFDYSENAFQVNHTEYKIGIYKKYLNGAETPREARRDNARGGTYYDLDQYGFDDLSGENTLTPGDVDLRRPNDRGWSSINMQDDDQISEFEEQLAELRSSLELFKEPTKAIKEDVDTIIKNQMARLQPFYSRRDGLPVPFERFIQLTITSRNGESYIERLY
;
A
#
# COMPACT_ATOMS: atom_id res chain seq x y z
N MET A 1 -32.66 -19.58 -22.74
CA MET A 1 -32.26 -19.84 -21.34
C MET A 1 -31.04 -20.75 -21.37
N MET A 2 -29.91 -20.34 -20.80
CA MET A 2 -28.78 -21.26 -20.62
C MET A 2 -29.14 -22.26 -19.52
N ASN A 3 -29.28 -23.53 -19.87
CA ASN A 3 -29.43 -24.64 -18.92
C ASN A 3 -28.07 -24.94 -18.27
N SER A 4 -27.60 -24.08 -17.37
CA SER A 4 -26.36 -24.33 -16.62
C SER A 4 -26.68 -25.13 -15.35
N ARG A 5 -26.69 -26.47 -15.46
CA ARG A 5 -26.65 -27.31 -14.27
C ARG A 5 -25.30 -27.09 -13.57
N PRO A 6 -25.27 -26.69 -12.29
CA PRO A 6 -24.03 -26.54 -11.56
C PRO A 6 -23.31 -27.89 -11.43
N LEU A 7 -21.98 -27.85 -11.36
CA LEU A 7 -21.19 -29.06 -11.12
C LEU A 7 -21.57 -29.69 -9.78
N SER A 8 -21.54 -31.03 -9.73
CA SER A 8 -21.69 -31.76 -8.46
C SER A 8 -20.55 -31.41 -7.50
N TYR A 9 -20.73 -31.68 -6.20
CA TYR A 9 -19.68 -31.44 -5.19
C TYR A 9 -18.36 -32.15 -5.54
N TYR A 10 -18.43 -33.45 -5.86
CA TYR A 10 -17.23 -34.23 -6.21
C TYR A 10 -16.61 -33.80 -7.55
N SER A 11 -17.43 -33.46 -8.55
CA SER A 11 -16.94 -32.91 -9.82
C SER A 11 -16.23 -31.58 -9.60
N SER A 12 -16.79 -30.71 -8.75
CA SER A 12 -16.18 -29.43 -8.38
C SER A 12 -14.82 -29.63 -7.71
N LYS A 13 -14.72 -30.54 -6.73
CA LYS A 13 -13.43 -30.87 -6.09
C LYS A 13 -12.38 -31.35 -7.10
N SER A 14 -12.78 -32.21 -8.03
CA SER A 14 -11.87 -32.72 -9.07
C SER A 14 -11.34 -31.59 -9.95
N VAL A 15 -12.20 -30.68 -10.41
CA VAL A 15 -11.79 -29.52 -11.21
C VAL A 15 -10.88 -28.58 -10.41
N LEU A 16 -11.28 -28.24 -9.17
CA LEU A 16 -10.54 -27.31 -8.30
C LEU A 16 -9.14 -27.83 -7.95
N LYS A 17 -8.95 -29.15 -7.80
CA LYS A 17 -7.64 -29.75 -7.52
C LYS A 17 -6.59 -29.44 -8.60
N HIS A 18 -7.02 -29.32 -9.84
CA HIS A 18 -6.15 -29.08 -11.01
C HIS A 18 -6.23 -27.64 -11.53
N MET A 19 -7.02 -26.78 -10.88
CA MET A 19 -7.15 -25.39 -11.27
C MET A 19 -5.98 -24.57 -10.73
N ASP A 20 -5.50 -23.63 -11.54
CA ASP A 20 -4.52 -22.63 -11.12
C ASP A 20 -4.96 -21.92 -9.81
N PRO A 21 -4.09 -21.82 -8.79
CA PRO A 21 -4.43 -21.23 -7.49
C PRO A 21 -5.05 -19.84 -7.58
N ASN A 22 -4.51 -18.98 -8.45
CA ASN A 22 -4.96 -17.60 -8.60
C ASN A 22 -6.38 -17.53 -9.17
N LYS A 23 -6.71 -18.43 -10.12
CA LYS A 23 -8.08 -18.60 -10.61
C LYS A 23 -9.04 -19.11 -9.53
N ARG A 24 -8.58 -20.00 -8.64
CA ARG A 24 -9.40 -20.48 -7.51
C ARG A 24 -9.74 -19.37 -6.55
N PHE A 25 -8.79 -18.50 -6.21
CA PHE A 25 -9.04 -17.33 -5.35
C PHE A 25 -10.13 -16.42 -5.95
N LEU A 26 -10.01 -16.10 -7.24
CA LEU A 26 -11.00 -15.28 -7.94
C LEU A 26 -12.37 -15.96 -8.02
N LEU A 27 -12.41 -17.28 -8.23
CA LEU A 27 -13.64 -18.05 -8.29
C LEU A 27 -14.32 -18.10 -6.92
N ALA A 28 -13.56 -18.37 -5.86
CA ALA A 28 -14.08 -18.42 -4.49
C ALA A 28 -14.57 -17.05 -4.00
N SER A 29 -13.93 -15.96 -4.41
CA SER A 29 -14.37 -14.60 -4.06
C SER A 29 -15.71 -14.27 -4.73
N ARG A 30 -15.86 -14.56 -6.03
CA ARG A 30 -17.06 -14.23 -6.83
C ARG A 30 -18.22 -15.22 -6.67
N CYS A 31 -17.96 -16.48 -6.33
CA CYS A 31 -18.96 -17.54 -6.26
C CYS A 31 -18.96 -18.19 -4.87
N PRO A 32 -19.69 -17.64 -3.88
CA PRO A 32 -19.71 -18.19 -2.51
C PRO A 32 -20.10 -19.68 -2.43
N SER A 33 -20.95 -20.16 -3.34
CA SER A 33 -21.40 -21.56 -3.38
C SER A 33 -20.28 -22.58 -3.63
N ILE A 34 -19.14 -22.18 -4.20
CA ILE A 34 -18.01 -23.08 -4.46
C ILE A 34 -17.08 -23.24 -3.26
N ARG A 35 -17.13 -22.31 -2.28
CA ARG A 35 -16.16 -22.19 -1.18
C ARG A 35 -16.05 -23.47 -0.35
N THR A 36 -17.16 -24.19 -0.15
CA THR A 36 -17.17 -25.45 0.61
C THR A 36 -16.36 -26.54 -0.09
N ALA A 37 -16.48 -26.66 -1.41
CA ALA A 37 -15.70 -27.62 -2.19
C ALA A 37 -14.23 -27.17 -2.29
N ASP A 38 -14.01 -25.87 -2.49
CA ASP A 38 -12.68 -25.26 -2.59
C ASP A 38 -11.86 -25.46 -1.30
N ARG A 39 -12.42 -25.13 -0.14
CA ARG A 39 -11.77 -25.32 1.17
C ARG A 39 -11.46 -26.79 1.47
N ALA A 40 -12.29 -27.71 1.00
CA ALA A 40 -12.08 -29.16 1.18
C ALA A 40 -11.13 -29.78 0.14
N THR A 41 -10.63 -28.99 -0.80
CA THR A 41 -9.75 -29.44 -1.88
C THR A 41 -8.35 -28.84 -1.70
N PRO A 42 -7.30 -29.66 -1.59
CA PRO A 42 -5.93 -29.16 -1.43
C PRO A 42 -5.57 -28.13 -2.51
N LEU A 43 -4.83 -27.10 -2.12
CA LEU A 43 -4.29 -26.08 -3.01
C LEU A 43 -2.84 -26.41 -3.34
N ASN A 44 -2.53 -26.65 -4.61
CA ASN A 44 -1.18 -26.97 -5.07
C ASN A 44 -0.51 -25.68 -5.56
N ILE A 45 0.54 -25.24 -4.87
CA ILE A 45 1.30 -24.03 -5.19
C ILE A 45 2.74 -24.45 -5.48
N ASP A 46 3.28 -23.99 -6.61
CA ASP A 46 4.65 -24.29 -7.03
C ASP A 46 5.66 -23.32 -6.41
N ILE A 47 5.29 -22.04 -6.33
CA ILE A 47 6.11 -20.97 -5.75
C ILE A 47 5.24 -20.20 -4.76
N PHE A 48 5.67 -20.14 -3.52
CA PHE A 48 5.11 -19.26 -2.51
C PHE A 48 6.23 -18.43 -1.91
N ASP A 49 6.09 -17.12 -2.02
CA ASP A 49 6.96 -16.16 -1.35
C ASP A 49 6.07 -15.09 -0.72
N TYR A 50 6.56 -14.45 0.34
CA TYR A 50 5.81 -13.40 1.00
C TYR A 50 6.75 -12.35 1.56
N SER A 51 6.22 -11.15 1.58
CA SER A 51 6.76 -10.04 2.32
C SER A 51 5.68 -9.49 3.24
N GLU A 52 6.12 -8.48 3.95
CA GLU A 52 5.43 -7.75 4.99
C GLU A 52 4.00 -7.26 4.52
N ASN A 53 3.81 -6.81 3.26
CA ASN A 53 2.50 -6.37 2.69
C ASN A 53 2.16 -6.98 1.32
N ALA A 54 2.89 -8.01 0.91
CA ALA A 54 2.64 -8.67 -0.35
C ALA A 54 2.91 -10.16 -0.23
N PHE A 55 2.30 -10.95 -1.09
CA PHE A 55 2.66 -12.34 -1.26
C PHE A 55 2.57 -12.73 -2.72
N GLN A 56 3.38 -13.70 -3.11
CA GLN A 56 3.42 -14.25 -4.45
C GLN A 56 2.92 -15.69 -4.41
N VAL A 57 1.99 -16.00 -5.32
CA VAL A 57 1.55 -17.37 -5.59
C VAL A 57 1.84 -17.69 -7.05
N ASN A 58 2.72 -18.67 -7.26
CA ASN A 58 3.30 -19.02 -8.55
C ASN A 58 4.00 -17.82 -9.19
N HIS A 59 3.36 -17.20 -10.18
CA HIS A 59 3.87 -16.03 -10.89
C HIS A 59 2.87 -14.86 -10.82
N THR A 60 2.14 -14.75 -9.71
CA THR A 60 1.19 -13.66 -9.46
C THR A 60 1.49 -13.07 -8.10
N GLU A 61 1.81 -11.78 -8.08
CA GLU A 61 2.02 -11.00 -6.87
C GLU A 61 0.70 -10.36 -6.45
N TYR A 62 0.39 -10.45 -5.16
CA TYR A 62 -0.71 -9.75 -4.50
C TYR A 62 -0.09 -8.79 -3.50
N LYS A 63 -0.37 -7.51 -3.65
CA LYS A 63 0.16 -6.46 -2.80
C LYS A 63 -0.96 -5.61 -2.23
N ILE A 64 -0.88 -5.31 -0.94
CA ILE A 64 -1.79 -4.40 -0.25
C ILE A 64 -0.99 -3.17 0.19
N GLY A 65 -1.55 -1.98 0.01
CA GLY A 65 -0.95 -0.75 0.53
C GLY A 65 -1.93 0.41 0.59
N ILE A 66 -1.52 1.51 1.20
CA ILE A 66 -2.37 2.70 1.33
C ILE A 66 -2.21 3.58 0.10
N TYR A 67 -3.31 3.78 -0.62
CA TYR A 67 -3.42 4.74 -1.70
C TYR A 67 -3.85 6.11 -1.16
N LYS A 68 -2.99 7.12 -1.40
CA LYS A 68 -3.24 8.50 -0.98
C LYS A 68 -3.85 9.30 -2.12
N LYS A 69 -5.14 9.63 -2.01
CA LYS A 69 -5.87 10.45 -2.98
C LYS A 69 -5.89 11.90 -2.52
N TYR A 70 -5.00 12.72 -3.07
CA TYR A 70 -4.95 14.14 -2.76
C TYR A 70 -6.22 14.85 -3.22
N LEU A 71 -6.76 15.71 -2.35
CA LEU A 71 -8.06 16.35 -2.53
C LEU A 71 -7.96 17.73 -3.20
N ASN A 72 -9.11 18.30 -3.56
CA ASN A 72 -9.27 19.71 -3.98
C ASN A 72 -8.39 20.15 -5.16
N GLY A 73 -8.05 19.22 -6.06
CA GLY A 73 -7.17 19.52 -7.20
C GLY A 73 -5.72 19.82 -6.78
N ALA A 74 -5.35 19.56 -5.52
CA ALA A 74 -3.98 19.60 -5.09
C ALA A 74 -3.17 18.60 -5.93
N GLU A 75 -2.02 19.04 -6.43
CA GLU A 75 -1.15 18.15 -7.18
C GLU A 75 -0.63 17.05 -6.24
N THR A 76 -0.84 15.79 -6.62
CA THR A 76 -0.24 14.65 -5.91
C THR A 76 1.29 14.75 -6.03
N PRO A 77 2.02 14.87 -4.89
CA PRO A 77 3.47 14.89 -4.87
C PRO A 77 4.06 13.69 -5.61
N ARG A 78 5.23 13.89 -6.24
CA ARG A 78 5.83 12.86 -7.11
C ARG A 78 6.09 11.55 -6.36
N GLU A 79 6.55 11.63 -5.11
CA GLU A 79 6.76 10.45 -4.26
C GLU A 79 5.45 9.71 -4.01
N ALA A 80 4.40 10.40 -3.54
CA ALA A 80 3.08 9.80 -3.33
C ALA A 80 2.49 9.18 -4.62
N ARG A 81 2.69 9.83 -5.78
CA ARG A 81 2.26 9.30 -7.09
C ARG A 81 3.00 8.01 -7.43
N ARG A 82 4.30 7.97 -7.19
CA ARG A 82 5.15 6.78 -7.41
C ARG A 82 4.75 5.64 -6.49
N ASP A 83 4.45 5.92 -5.22
CA ASP A 83 4.02 4.91 -4.25
C ASP A 83 2.64 4.36 -4.62
N ASN A 84 1.68 5.23 -4.91
CA ASN A 84 0.35 4.86 -5.40
C ASN A 84 0.42 3.93 -6.64
N ALA A 85 1.31 4.24 -7.59
CA ALA A 85 1.54 3.43 -8.78
C ALA A 85 2.21 2.08 -8.49
N ARG A 86 2.92 1.95 -7.35
CA ARG A 86 3.61 0.74 -6.90
C ARG A 86 2.79 -0.10 -5.91
N GLY A 87 1.50 0.19 -5.77
CA GLY A 87 0.61 -0.54 -4.85
C GLY A 87 0.23 0.21 -3.58
N GLY A 88 0.66 1.46 -3.41
CA GLY A 88 0.45 2.26 -2.20
C GLY A 88 1.63 2.20 -1.23
N THR A 89 1.53 2.99 -0.15
CA THR A 89 2.50 2.95 0.94
C THR A 89 2.29 1.73 1.82
N TYR A 90 3.34 1.34 2.51
CA TYR A 90 3.41 0.06 3.21
C TYR A 90 2.56 0.03 4.49
N TYR A 91 2.76 1.01 5.38
CA TYR A 91 2.08 1.10 6.67
C TYR A 91 0.72 1.78 6.54
N ASP A 92 -0.18 1.46 7.47
CA ASP A 92 -1.34 2.32 7.73
C ASP A 92 -0.87 3.68 8.25
N LEU A 93 -1.78 4.65 8.29
CA LEU A 93 -1.48 6.01 8.71
C LEU A 93 -2.30 6.36 9.96
N ASP A 94 -1.71 7.13 10.86
CA ASP A 94 -2.45 7.75 11.94
C ASP A 94 -3.33 8.92 11.43
N GLN A 95 -4.06 9.55 12.33
CA GLN A 95 -4.95 10.68 12.00
C GLN A 95 -4.21 11.91 11.43
N TYR A 96 -2.90 12.01 11.64
CA TYR A 96 -2.06 13.11 11.16
C TYR A 96 -1.33 12.76 9.87
N GLY A 97 -1.28 11.48 9.48
CA GLY A 97 -0.63 11.00 8.27
C GLY A 97 0.77 10.42 8.48
N PHE A 98 1.16 10.15 9.74
CA PHE A 98 2.37 9.37 10.06
C PHE A 98 2.09 7.88 9.91
N ASP A 99 3.12 7.08 9.67
CA ASP A 99 2.98 5.62 9.69
C ASP A 99 2.48 5.17 11.07
N ASP A 100 1.39 4.39 11.08
CA ASP A 100 0.83 3.78 12.27
C ASP A 100 1.39 2.36 12.43
N LEU A 101 2.29 2.20 13.39
CA LEU A 101 2.94 0.91 13.70
C LEU A 101 2.18 0.10 14.76
N SER A 102 0.99 0.56 15.19
CA SER A 102 0.23 -0.11 16.26
C SER A 102 -0.13 -1.56 15.93
N GLY A 103 -0.35 -1.87 14.64
CA GLY A 103 -0.61 -3.22 14.15
C GLY A 103 0.56 -4.20 14.25
N GLU A 104 1.81 -3.71 14.21
CA GLU A 104 3.00 -4.57 14.35
C GLU A 104 3.40 -4.79 15.82
N ASN A 105 3.01 -3.85 16.68
CA ASN A 105 3.35 -3.86 18.10
C ASN A 105 2.33 -4.62 18.96
N THR A 106 1.11 -4.85 18.45
CA THR A 106 0.00 -5.39 19.24
C THR A 106 -0.36 -6.82 18.83
N LEU A 107 0.05 -7.81 19.63
CA LEU A 107 -0.41 -9.20 19.46
C LEU A 107 -1.84 -9.35 20.01
N THR A 108 -2.74 -9.91 19.22
CA THR A 108 -4.10 -10.27 19.63
C THR A 108 -4.18 -11.75 20.00
N PRO A 109 -5.19 -12.17 20.80
CA PRO A 109 -5.35 -13.57 21.16
C PRO A 109 -5.50 -14.47 19.93
N GLY A 110 -4.54 -15.37 19.72
CA GLY A 110 -4.49 -16.27 18.56
C GLY A 110 -3.36 -15.99 17.57
N ASP A 111 -2.68 -14.86 17.71
CA ASP A 111 -1.53 -14.53 16.88
C ASP A 111 -0.30 -15.38 17.24
N VAL A 112 0.45 -15.75 16.21
CA VAL A 112 1.77 -16.37 16.35
C VAL A 112 2.79 -15.27 16.13
N ASP A 113 3.57 -14.94 17.17
CA ASP A 113 4.63 -13.94 17.06
C ASP A 113 5.76 -14.46 16.18
N LEU A 114 5.86 -13.91 14.97
CA LEU A 114 6.92 -14.22 14.00
C LEU A 114 7.99 -13.13 13.92
N ARG A 115 7.91 -12.10 14.77
CA ARG A 115 8.83 -10.96 14.76
C ARG A 115 10.23 -11.42 15.17
N ARG A 116 11.25 -10.86 14.51
CA ARG A 116 12.66 -11.07 14.83
C ARG A 116 13.14 -10.01 15.84
N PRO A 117 14.21 -10.30 16.59
CA PRO A 117 14.89 -9.27 17.37
C PRO A 117 15.32 -8.12 16.44
N ASN A 118 14.99 -6.88 16.80
CA ASN A 118 15.23 -5.64 16.05
C ASN A 118 14.26 -5.33 14.88
N ASP A 119 13.16 -6.06 14.73
CA ASP A 119 12.08 -5.61 13.83
C ASP A 119 11.50 -4.28 14.32
N ARG A 120 11.00 -3.44 13.40
CA ARG A 120 10.36 -2.14 13.77
C ARG A 120 9.16 -2.33 14.70
N GLY A 121 8.55 -3.51 14.69
CA GLY A 121 7.54 -3.96 15.66
C GLY A 121 8.02 -4.10 17.12
N TRP A 122 9.32 -3.85 17.41
CA TRP A 122 9.86 -3.69 18.77
C TRP A 122 10.01 -2.22 19.17
N SER A 123 9.92 -1.29 18.23
CA SER A 123 9.97 0.14 18.52
C SER A 123 8.66 0.56 19.15
N SER A 124 8.66 0.68 20.48
CA SER A 124 7.62 1.41 21.17
C SER A 124 7.67 2.86 20.70
N ILE A 125 6.57 3.34 20.12
CA ILE A 125 6.29 4.74 19.74
C ILE A 125 6.61 5.03 18.27
N ASN A 126 5.67 5.69 17.58
CA ASN A 126 5.88 6.37 16.32
C ASN A 126 6.93 7.47 16.56
N MET A 127 8.23 7.12 16.53
CA MET A 127 9.38 7.99 16.86
C MET A 127 9.67 9.05 15.78
N GLN A 128 8.64 9.71 15.25
CA GLN A 128 8.85 11.00 14.58
C GLN A 128 8.63 12.09 15.63
N ASP A 129 9.63 12.22 16.51
CA ASP A 129 9.70 13.31 17.48
C ASP A 129 9.65 14.66 16.75
N ASP A 130 8.98 15.63 17.37
CA ASP A 130 8.88 17.00 16.83
C ASP A 130 10.25 17.62 16.53
N ASP A 131 11.34 17.11 17.13
CA ASP A 131 12.72 17.55 16.85
C ASP A 131 13.10 17.45 15.36
N GLN A 132 12.51 16.50 14.61
CA GLN A 132 12.75 16.36 13.17
C GLN A 132 12.09 17.47 12.33
N ILE A 133 11.06 18.15 12.86
CA ILE A 133 10.34 19.18 12.08
C ILE A 133 11.27 20.35 11.72
N SER A 134 12.14 20.75 12.66
CA SER A 134 13.00 21.93 12.50
C SER A 134 14.02 21.70 11.38
N GLU A 135 14.60 20.50 11.32
CA GLU A 135 15.54 20.13 10.26
C GLU A 135 14.86 20.12 8.89
N PHE A 136 13.65 19.54 8.79
CA PHE A 136 12.91 19.52 7.54
C PHE A 136 12.45 20.90 7.09
N GLU A 137 12.09 21.79 8.03
CA GLU A 137 11.76 23.19 7.76
C GLU A 137 12.98 23.98 7.28
N GLU A 138 14.15 23.77 7.89
CA GLU A 138 15.42 24.38 7.46
C GLU A 138 15.79 23.94 6.05
N GLN A 139 15.73 22.64 5.75
CA GLN A 139 15.94 22.10 4.40
C GLN A 139 14.96 22.71 3.38
N LEU A 140 13.68 22.89 3.75
CA LEU A 140 12.69 23.53 2.88
C LEU A 140 13.03 25.00 2.61
N ALA A 141 13.48 25.73 3.64
CA ALA A 141 13.91 27.11 3.51
C ALA A 141 15.16 27.25 2.64
N GLU A 142 16.12 26.34 2.76
CA GLU A 142 17.32 26.29 1.92
C GLU A 142 16.96 26.03 0.45
N LEU A 143 16.07 25.06 0.18
CA LEU A 143 15.60 24.76 -1.17
C LEU A 143 14.90 25.96 -1.82
N ARG A 144 14.05 26.67 -1.06
CA ARG A 144 13.39 27.90 -1.53
C ARG A 144 14.39 29.02 -1.80
N SER A 145 15.36 29.21 -0.91
CA SER A 145 16.41 30.23 -1.06
C SER A 145 17.31 29.94 -2.27
N SER A 146 17.66 28.67 -2.48
CA SER A 146 18.41 28.21 -3.65
C SER A 146 17.70 28.56 -4.95
N LEU A 147 16.36 28.36 -5.01
CA LEU A 147 15.54 28.72 -6.16
C LEU A 147 15.59 30.22 -6.49
N GLU A 148 15.59 31.09 -5.47
CA GLU A 148 15.66 32.54 -5.64
C GLU A 148 17.05 33.03 -6.11
N LEU A 149 18.12 32.30 -5.79
CA LEU A 149 19.49 32.63 -6.18
C LEU A 149 19.80 32.32 -7.65
N PHE A 150 19.04 31.41 -8.28
CA PHE A 150 19.11 31.23 -9.73
C PHE A 150 18.48 32.44 -10.42
N LYS A 151 19.31 33.34 -10.96
CA LYS A 151 18.84 34.56 -11.67
C LYS A 151 18.00 34.24 -12.91
N GLU A 152 18.33 33.17 -13.64
CA GLU A 152 17.57 32.67 -14.80
C GLU A 152 17.68 31.13 -14.92
N PRO A 153 16.93 30.36 -14.09
CA PRO A 153 16.92 28.91 -14.21
C PRO A 153 16.20 28.49 -15.48
N THR A 154 16.70 27.43 -16.13
CA THR A 154 15.96 26.81 -17.24
C THR A 154 14.62 26.24 -16.73
N LYS A 155 13.64 26.09 -17.63
CA LYS A 155 12.34 25.53 -17.28
C LYS A 155 12.44 24.16 -16.60
N ALA A 156 13.34 23.29 -17.07
CA ALA A 156 13.57 21.97 -16.49
C ALA A 156 14.08 22.03 -15.05
N ILE A 157 15.06 22.91 -14.76
CA ILE A 157 15.58 23.08 -13.40
C ILE A 157 14.48 23.57 -12.45
N LYS A 158 13.65 24.52 -12.93
CA LYS A 158 12.54 25.06 -12.14
C LYS A 158 11.50 23.97 -11.81
N GLU A 159 11.17 23.10 -12.76
CA GLU A 159 10.25 21.97 -12.57
C GLU A 159 10.83 20.91 -11.60
N ASP A 160 12.12 20.61 -11.69
CA ASP A 160 12.79 19.67 -10.78
C ASP A 160 12.83 20.20 -9.34
N VAL A 161 13.20 21.46 -9.14
CA VAL A 161 13.25 22.08 -7.81
C VAL A 161 11.84 22.20 -7.21
N ASP A 162 10.85 22.61 -8.00
CA ASP A 162 9.44 22.65 -7.56
C ASP A 162 8.94 21.26 -7.14
N THR A 163 9.33 20.21 -7.88
CA THR A 163 9.04 18.82 -7.51
C THR A 163 9.67 18.44 -6.16
N ILE A 164 10.92 18.84 -5.92
CA ILE A 164 11.62 18.58 -4.66
C ILE A 164 10.92 19.31 -3.51
N ILE A 165 10.60 20.59 -3.68
CA ILE A 165 9.87 21.40 -2.70
C ILE A 165 8.53 20.76 -2.36
N LYS A 166 7.76 20.32 -3.36
CA LYS A 166 6.46 19.65 -3.15
C LYS A 166 6.59 18.34 -2.36
N ASN A 167 7.61 17.54 -2.65
CA ASN A 167 7.87 16.31 -1.87
C ASN A 167 8.26 16.65 -0.43
N GLN A 168 9.11 17.66 -0.22
CA GLN A 168 9.49 18.10 1.13
C GLN A 168 8.29 18.63 1.92
N MET A 169 7.41 19.42 1.28
CA MET A 169 6.16 19.87 1.89
C MET A 169 5.26 18.69 2.27
N ALA A 170 5.20 17.65 1.43
CA ALA A 170 4.42 16.45 1.74
C ALA A 170 4.98 15.66 2.94
N ARG A 171 6.31 15.68 3.16
CA ARG A 171 6.96 15.09 4.33
C ARG A 171 6.72 15.88 5.61
N LEU A 172 6.62 17.21 5.51
CA LEU A 172 6.31 18.10 6.63
C LEU A 172 4.83 18.10 7.02
N GLN A 173 3.94 17.76 6.08
CA GLN A 173 2.50 17.84 6.29
C GLN A 173 2.00 17.08 7.53
N PRO A 174 2.44 15.85 7.84
CA PRO A 174 2.02 15.17 9.06
C PRO A 174 2.38 15.92 10.33
N PHE A 175 3.56 16.54 10.38
CA PHE A 175 3.98 17.37 11.50
C PHE A 175 3.10 18.61 11.67
N TYR A 176 2.78 19.32 10.58
CA TYR A 176 1.84 20.45 10.62
C TYR A 176 0.44 20.04 11.04
N SER A 177 -0.01 18.85 10.63
CA SER A 177 -1.33 18.33 11.01
C SER A 177 -1.39 18.01 12.49
N ARG A 178 -0.32 17.43 13.05
CA ARG A 178 -0.18 17.18 14.49
C ARG A 178 -0.06 18.46 15.31
N ARG A 179 0.84 19.37 14.92
CA ARG A 179 1.15 20.61 15.64
C ARG A 179 -0.01 21.60 15.61
N ASP A 180 -0.62 21.80 14.44
CA ASP A 180 -1.58 22.87 14.18
C ASP A 180 -3.04 22.37 14.13
N GLY A 181 -3.26 21.06 14.28
CA GLY A 181 -4.59 20.44 14.22
C GLY A 181 -5.23 20.49 12.81
N LEU A 182 -4.41 20.56 11.77
CA LEU A 182 -4.87 20.61 10.38
C LEU A 182 -5.29 19.22 9.88
N PRO A 183 -6.28 19.12 8.99
CA PRO A 183 -6.62 17.85 8.35
C PRO A 183 -5.54 17.44 7.34
N VAL A 184 -5.36 16.14 7.16
CA VAL A 184 -4.54 15.59 6.07
C VAL A 184 -5.08 16.00 4.70
N PRO A 185 -4.23 16.29 3.70
CA PRO A 185 -4.66 16.77 2.39
C PRO A 185 -5.12 15.65 1.44
N PHE A 186 -5.23 14.41 1.94
CA PHE A 186 -5.58 13.24 1.16
C PHE A 186 -6.61 12.36 1.87
N GLU A 187 -7.46 11.71 1.07
CA GLU A 187 -8.19 10.52 1.50
C GLU A 187 -7.28 9.30 1.40
N ARG A 188 -7.45 8.35 2.32
CA ARG A 188 -6.75 7.06 2.33
C ARG A 188 -7.68 5.95 1.85
N PHE A 189 -7.14 5.02 1.08
CA PHE A 189 -7.82 3.82 0.63
C PHE A 189 -6.86 2.64 0.77
N ILE A 190 -7.39 1.47 1.14
CA ILE A 190 -6.65 0.22 1.00
C ILE A 190 -6.64 -0.13 -0.49
N GLN A 191 -5.47 -0.25 -1.10
CA GLN A 191 -5.30 -0.66 -2.49
C GLN A 191 -4.79 -2.10 -2.53
N LEU A 192 -5.58 -2.99 -3.12
CA LEU A 192 -5.13 -4.30 -3.56
C LEU A 192 -4.62 -4.19 -5.00
N THR A 193 -3.37 -4.57 -5.22
CA THR A 193 -2.73 -4.64 -6.54
C THR A 193 -2.34 -6.08 -6.82
N ILE A 194 -2.88 -6.66 -7.89
CA ILE A 194 -2.57 -8.01 -8.34
C ILE A 194 -1.82 -7.91 -9.66
N THR A 195 -0.58 -8.39 -9.70
CA THR A 195 0.27 -8.33 -10.89
C THR A 195 0.55 -9.73 -11.39
N SER A 196 0.10 -10.08 -12.60
CA SER A 196 0.38 -11.37 -13.22
C SER A 196 1.73 -11.38 -13.95
N ARG A 197 2.20 -12.58 -14.30
CA ARG A 197 3.47 -12.83 -14.97
C ARG A 197 3.72 -11.97 -16.23
N ASN A 198 2.67 -11.65 -16.98
CA ASN A 198 2.72 -10.85 -18.20
C ASN A 198 2.77 -9.33 -17.93
N GLY A 199 2.77 -8.90 -16.66
CA GLY A 199 2.75 -7.49 -16.26
C GLY A 199 1.36 -6.85 -16.27
N GLU A 200 0.29 -7.61 -16.57
CA GLU A 200 -1.08 -7.09 -16.38
C GLU A 200 -1.35 -6.90 -14.89
N SER A 201 -1.94 -5.75 -14.56
CA SER A 201 -2.29 -5.41 -13.18
C SER A 201 -3.79 -5.22 -13.02
N TYR A 202 -4.33 -5.78 -11.95
CA TYR A 202 -5.66 -5.49 -11.44
C TYR A 202 -5.51 -4.66 -10.17
N ILE A 203 -6.25 -3.54 -10.10
CA ILE A 203 -6.23 -2.64 -8.95
C ILE A 203 -7.65 -2.50 -8.41
N GLU A 204 -7.81 -2.75 -7.12
CA GLU A 204 -9.04 -2.52 -6.38
C GLU A 204 -8.74 -1.62 -5.18
N ARG A 205 -9.63 -0.68 -4.89
CA ARG A 205 -9.49 0.28 -3.79
C ARG A 205 -10.72 0.23 -2.90
N LEU A 206 -10.48 0.10 -1.61
CA LEU A 206 -11.49 -0.03 -0.56
C LEU A 206 -11.35 1.10 0.46
N TYR A 207 -12.47 1.52 1.03
CA TYR A 207 -12.52 2.48 2.15
C TYR A 207 -12.34 1.77 3.49
#